data_AF-A0A8H2RPI6-F1
#
_entry.id   AF-A0A8H2RPI6-F1
#
_cell.length_a   1.000
_cell.length_b   1.000
_cell.length_c   1.000
_cell.angle_alpha   90.00
_cell.angle_beta   90.00
_cell.angle_gamma   90.00
#
_symmetry.space_group_name_H-M   'P 1'
#
loop_
_entity.id
_entity.type
_entity.pdbx_description
1 polymer ?
#
loop_
_entity_poly.entity_id
_entity_poly.type
_entity_poly.pdbx_seq_one_letter_code
_entity_poly.pdbx_strand_id
1 'polypeptide(L)'
;MNIKQPEPAPVLAAWRVLYFVNHPERRPTLRWHVVLANGEPACGLDGGNWVAAFTPGPAERVPEDARCRRHGCKERWPAPVFK
;
A
#
# COMPACT_ATOMS: atom_id res chain seq x y z
N MET A 1 27.89 17.06 19.13
CA MET A 1 26.83 16.07 19.41
C MET A 1 26.23 15.66 18.07
N ASN A 2 26.50 14.43 17.59
CA ASN A 2 25.87 13.94 16.38
C ASN A 2 24.40 13.64 16.70
N ILE A 3 23.51 14.57 16.35
CA ILE A 3 22.07 14.32 16.37
C ILE A 3 21.84 13.27 15.29
N LYS A 4 21.67 12.00 15.70
CA LYS A 4 21.17 10.96 14.81
C LYS A 4 19.81 11.43 14.34
N GLN A 5 19.69 11.78 13.06
CA GLN A 5 18.36 12.03 12.50
C GLN A 5 17.53 10.75 12.70
N PRO A 6 16.32 10.84 13.25
CA PRO A 6 15.46 9.69 13.37
C PRO A 6 15.24 9.12 11.97
N GLU A 7 15.37 7.80 11.84
CA GLU A 7 15.10 7.14 10.57
C GLU A 7 13.66 7.48 10.13
N PRO A 8 13.45 7.82 8.85
CA PRO A 8 12.11 8.10 8.37
C PRO A 8 11.20 6.91 8.66
N ALA A 9 9.99 7.19 9.15
CA ALA A 9 9.03 6.15 9.49
C ALA A 9 8.81 5.23 8.27
N PRO A 10 8.74 3.90 8.48
CA PRO A 10 8.63 2.95 7.39
C PRO A 10 7.34 3.20 6.61
N VAL A 11 7.44 3.25 5.28
CA VAL A 11 6.26 3.28 4.42
C VAL A 11 5.54 1.95 4.58
N LEU A 12 4.25 2.01 4.92
CA LEU A 12 3.42 0.82 5.07
C LEU A 12 2.63 0.54 3.81
N ALA A 13 2.34 -0.74 3.58
CA ALA A 13 1.49 -1.22 2.51
C ALA A 13 0.50 -2.26 3.02
N ALA A 14 -0.70 -2.26 2.46
CA ALA A 14 -1.72 -3.25 2.73
C ALA A 14 -2.40 -3.72 1.45
N TRP A 15 -2.82 -4.97 1.48
CA TRP A 15 -3.68 -5.56 0.46
C TRP A 15 -5.13 -5.17 0.70
N ARG A 16 -5.94 -4.97 -0.35
CA ARG A 16 -7.37 -4.71 -0.19
C ARG A 16 -8.15 -5.99 0.10
N VAL A 17 -9.07 -5.98 1.05
CA VAL A 17 -10.05 -7.07 1.17
C VAL A 17 -10.92 -7.08 -0.06
N LEU A 18 -11.01 -8.24 -0.67
CA LEU A 18 -12.00 -8.50 -1.70
C LEU A 18 -13.28 -8.93 -1.00
N TYR A 19 -14.13 -8.00 -0.64
CA TYR A 19 -15.53 -8.35 -0.41
C TYR A 19 -16.12 -8.69 -1.79
N PHE A 20 -15.88 -9.93 -2.22
CA PHE A 20 -16.39 -10.49 -3.46
C PHE A 20 -17.80 -10.99 -3.23
N VAL A 21 -18.74 -10.50 -4.04
CA VAL A 21 -19.75 -11.43 -4.58
C VAL A 21 -20.05 -11.16 -6.07
N ASN A 22 -20.19 -9.91 -6.53
CA ASN A 22 -20.95 -9.73 -7.79
C ASN A 22 -20.21 -9.27 -9.06
N HIS A 23 -18.91 -8.91 -9.03
CA HIS A 23 -18.25 -8.33 -10.22
C HIS A 23 -16.77 -8.72 -10.38
N PRO A 24 -16.45 -9.92 -10.90
CA PRO A 24 -15.08 -10.37 -11.17
C PRO A 24 -14.27 -9.48 -12.15
N GLU A 25 -14.95 -8.75 -13.02
CA GLU A 25 -14.41 -7.77 -13.97
C GLU A 25 -14.03 -6.44 -13.31
N ARG A 26 -14.63 -6.13 -12.15
CA ARG A 26 -14.33 -4.93 -11.36
C ARG A 26 -13.28 -5.18 -10.29
N ARG A 27 -12.67 -6.36 -10.27
CA ARG A 27 -11.52 -6.64 -9.40
C ARG A 27 -10.38 -5.74 -9.90
N PRO A 28 -10.02 -4.64 -9.22
CA PRO A 28 -8.72 -4.05 -9.51
C PRO A 28 -7.71 -5.19 -9.40
N THR A 29 -6.79 -5.30 -10.36
CA THR A 29 -5.69 -6.27 -10.26
C THR A 29 -5.20 -6.23 -8.84
N LEU A 30 -5.32 -7.38 -8.20
CA LEU A 30 -5.02 -7.62 -6.82
C LEU A 30 -3.62 -7.08 -6.52
N ARG A 31 -3.56 -5.89 -5.92
CA ARG A 31 -2.32 -5.13 -5.71
C ARG A 31 -2.29 -4.63 -4.27
N TRP A 32 -1.09 -4.56 -3.74
CA TRP A 32 -0.83 -3.86 -2.48
C TRP A 32 -0.93 -2.36 -2.72
N HIS A 33 -1.39 -1.63 -1.70
CA HIS A 33 -1.51 -0.18 -1.71
C HIS A 33 -0.63 0.40 -0.60
N VAL A 34 0.09 1.48 -0.90
CA VAL A 34 0.73 2.29 0.16
C VAL A 34 -0.37 2.86 1.05
N VAL A 35 -0.21 2.70 2.36
CA VAL A 35 -1.18 3.12 3.38
C VAL A 35 -0.68 4.39 4.06
N LEU A 36 -1.57 5.37 4.17
CA LEU A 36 -1.35 6.63 4.88
C LEU A 36 -1.50 6.44 6.39
N ALA A 37 -1.10 7.44 7.17
CA ALA A 37 -1.22 7.41 8.63
C ALA A 37 -2.68 7.25 9.11
N ASN A 38 -3.66 7.67 8.30
CA ASN A 38 -5.08 7.50 8.60
C ASN A 38 -5.64 6.12 8.19
N GLY A 39 -4.80 5.19 7.73
CA GLY A 39 -5.21 3.84 7.32
C GLY A 39 -5.75 3.75 5.88
N GLU A 40 -5.86 4.86 5.16
CA GLU A 40 -6.36 4.89 3.78
C GLU A 40 -5.26 4.63 2.74
N PRO A 41 -5.62 4.14 1.55
CA PRO A 41 -4.66 3.95 0.48
C PRO A 41 -4.28 5.29 -0.13
N ALA A 42 -2.99 5.53 -0.34
CA ALA A 42 -2.48 6.79 -0.86
C ALA A 42 -2.99 7.17 -2.26
N CYS A 43 -3.54 6.21 -3.01
CA CYS A 43 -4.15 6.45 -4.32
C CYS A 43 -5.63 6.81 -4.28
N GLY A 44 -6.23 6.96 -3.08
CA GLY A 44 -7.64 7.30 -2.92
C GLY A 44 -8.61 6.21 -3.39
N LEU A 45 -8.14 4.96 -3.51
CA LEU A 45 -9.01 3.85 -3.90
C LEU A 45 -10.17 3.72 -2.90
N ASP A 46 -11.38 3.81 -3.45
CA ASP A 46 -12.67 3.60 -2.76
C ASP A 46 -13.16 4.73 -1.83
N GLY A 47 -12.46 5.88 -1.79
CA GLY A 47 -12.98 7.13 -1.20
C GLY A 47 -13.66 7.01 0.17
N GLY A 48 -13.14 6.13 1.05
CA GLY A 48 -13.72 5.85 2.37
C GLY A 48 -14.21 4.41 2.59
N ASN A 49 -14.42 3.61 1.53
CA ASN A 49 -14.81 2.19 1.65
C ASN A 49 -13.61 1.22 1.56
N TRP A 50 -12.41 1.72 1.90
CA TRP A 50 -11.21 0.89 1.96
C TRP A 50 -11.16 0.05 3.23
N VAL A 51 -10.89 -1.25 3.07
CA VAL A 51 -10.56 -2.16 4.18
C VAL A 51 -9.31 -2.94 3.81
N ALA A 52 -8.28 -2.81 4.65
CA ALA A 52 -7.07 -3.62 4.55
C ALA A 52 -7.37 -5.09 4.90
N ALA A 53 -6.92 -6.01 4.06
CA ALA A 53 -7.11 -7.45 4.29
C ALA A 53 -6.23 -8.04 5.37
N PHE A 54 -5.11 -7.38 5.62
CA PHE A 54 -4.13 -7.78 6.60
C PHE A 54 -3.61 -6.52 7.28
N THR A 55 -3.00 -6.70 8.45
CA THR A 55 -2.24 -5.64 9.10
C THR A 55 -1.22 -5.05 8.11
N PRO A 56 -1.19 -3.72 7.93
CA PRO A 56 -0.22 -3.09 7.03
C PRO A 56 1.22 -3.49 7.40
N GLY A 57 1.99 -3.89 6.39
CA GLY A 57 3.38 -4.30 6.54
C GLY A 57 4.33 -3.34 5.83
N PRO A 58 5.65 -3.51 5.97
CA PRO A 58 6.63 -2.66 5.28
C PRO A 58 6.49 -2.74 3.75
N ALA A 59 6.34 -1.58 3.10
CA ALA A 59 6.12 -1.48 1.66
C ALA A 59 7.32 -1.95 0.82
N GLU A 60 8.53 -1.87 1.39
CA GLU A 60 9.77 -2.38 0.77
C GLU A 60 9.78 -3.89 0.52
N ARG A 61 8.95 -4.65 1.27
CA ARG A 61 8.82 -6.10 1.12
C ARG A 61 7.83 -6.51 0.02
N VAL A 62 7.13 -5.54 -0.57
CA VAL A 62 6.14 -5.80 -1.61
C VAL A 62 6.86 -5.89 -2.96
N PRO A 63 6.75 -7.02 -3.69
CA PRO A 63 7.27 -7.18 -5.05
C PRO A 63 6.70 -6.14 -6.01
N GLU A 64 7.51 -5.62 -6.93
CA GLU A 64 7.11 -4.51 -7.81
C GLU A 64 5.90 -4.80 -8.71
N ASP A 65 5.76 -6.04 -9.16
CA ASP A 65 4.62 -6.52 -9.94
C ASP A 65 3.31 -6.50 -9.13
N ALA A 66 3.40 -6.75 -7.82
CA ALA A 66 2.28 -6.75 -6.88
C ALA A 66 1.91 -5.34 -6.37
N ARG A 67 2.66 -4.28 -6.72
CA ARG A 67 2.42 -2.89 -6.27
C ARG A 67 1.31 -2.20 -7.04
N CYS A 68 0.49 -1.39 -6.34
CA CYS A 68 -0.48 -0.49 -6.96
C CYS A 68 0.23 0.55 -7.85
N ARG A 69 -0.19 0.63 -9.12
CA ARG A 69 0.37 1.55 -10.14
C ARG A 69 -0.40 2.87 -10.27
N ARG A 70 -1.46 3.09 -9.48
CA ARG A 70 -2.24 4.34 -9.50
C ARG A 70 -1.39 5.50 -8.96
N HIS A 71 -1.68 6.70 -9.45
CA HIS A 71 -1.15 7.95 -8.89
C HIS A 71 -1.39 8.00 -7.38
N GLY A 72 -0.48 8.61 -6.62
CA GLY A 72 -0.48 8.57 -5.15
C GLY A 72 0.20 7.34 -4.55
N CYS A 73 -0.14 6.12 -4.98
CA CYS A 73 0.62 4.92 -4.56
C CYS A 73 1.95 4.81 -5.30
N LYS A 74 1.94 4.98 -6.64
CA LYS A 74 3.13 4.84 -7.50
C LYS A 74 4.32 5.67 -7.02
N GLU A 75 4.04 6.89 -6.56
CA GLU A 75 5.05 7.89 -6.16
C GLU A 75 5.62 7.65 -4.75
N ARG A 76 5.00 6.77 -3.97
CA ARG A 76 5.34 6.53 -2.55
C ARG A 76 5.93 5.15 -2.30
N TRP A 77 6.01 4.29 -3.32
CA TRP A 77 6.66 3.00 -3.16
C TRP A 77 8.15 3.18 -2.89
N PRO A 78 8.68 2.63 -1.79
CA PRO A 78 10.11 2.59 -1.58
C PRO A 78 10.77 1.62 -2.59
N ALA A 79 12.09 1.74 -2.75
CA ALA A 79 12.85 0.72 -3.47
C ALA A 79 12.61 -0.66 -2.83
N PRO A 80 12.38 -1.73 -3.62
CA PRO A 80 12.28 -3.08 -3.08
C PRO A 80 13.59 -3.48 -2.38
N VAL A 81 13.48 -4.04 -1.18
CA VAL A 81 14.61 -4.69 -0.51
C VAL A 81 14.55 -6.16 -0.88
N PHE A 82 15.20 -6.51 -1.99
CA PHE A 82 15.46 -7.91 -2.29
C PHE A 82 16.48 -8.41 -1.25
N LYS A 83 16.06 -9.31 -0.36
CA LYS A 83 16.97 -10.12 0.46
C LYS A 83 17.16 -11.47 -0.20
#